data_AF-A0A937D4C4-F1
#
_entry.id   AF-A0A937D4C4-F1
#
_cell.length_a   1.000
_cell.length_b   1.000
_cell.length_c   1.000
_cell.angle_alpha   90.00
_cell.angle_beta   90.00
_cell.angle_gamma   90.00
#
_symmetry.space_group_name_H-M   'P 1'
#
loop_
_entity.id
_entity.type
_entity.pdbx_description
1 polymer ?
#
loop_
_entity_poly.entity_id
_entity_poly.type
_entity_poly.pdbx_seq_one_letter_code
_entity_poly.pdbx_strand_id
1 'polypeptide(L)'
;MPAHFNFVDLLLLAVIALGLWGGWRRGFIAGAVSLLVLAMALLASLWGYRGGAGLLQAYLPAIGVWAAPVAFILIFILVRVLLGALASRLFGRVPAGAHRHGVNRFLGLAPGLALGLVNAAILALLLLTLPLVDRLTIAARESQLAGRLAAPAEWLESHLRPVFEDAVTSTLGRLIVTPGSRERIDLPFNVKQAPPRPELEARMLGLVNQERARRGLPALQPDPDLTPVARAHSADMFARGYFSHVSPDGSDPFDRIRQAQVRYLTAGENLALARTLELAHQGLMESPGHRANILRPTFGRVGIGVLDGGRYGLMVTQVFRN
;
A
#
# COMPACT_ATOMS: atom_id res chain seq x y z
N MET A 1 4.41 9.83 -27.72
CA MET A 1 5.76 9.74 -28.32
C MET A 1 6.21 8.29 -28.22
N PRO A 2 6.88 7.70 -29.23
CA PRO A 2 7.30 6.30 -29.15
C PRO A 2 8.30 6.15 -28.00
N ALA A 3 8.04 5.22 -27.08
CA ALA A 3 8.94 4.91 -25.97
C ALA A 3 10.31 4.50 -26.54
N HIS A 4 11.38 5.22 -26.18
CA HIS A 4 12.73 4.90 -26.63
C HIS A 4 13.36 3.86 -25.70
N PHE A 5 14.07 2.90 -26.29
CA PHE A 5 14.82 1.89 -25.55
C PHE A 5 15.88 2.56 -24.65
N ASN A 6 15.86 2.29 -23.36
CA ASN A 6 16.66 3.00 -22.37
C ASN A 6 17.51 2.06 -21.49
N PHE A 7 18.22 2.63 -20.50
CA PHE A 7 19.13 1.84 -19.67
C PHE A 7 18.41 0.82 -18.77
N VAL A 8 17.13 1.03 -18.44
CA VAL A 8 16.32 0.06 -17.70
C VAL A 8 16.02 -1.15 -18.60
N ASP A 9 15.76 -0.93 -19.88
CA ASP A 9 15.61 -2.04 -20.84
C ASP A 9 16.91 -2.88 -20.93
N LEU A 10 18.07 -2.23 -20.97
CA LEU A 10 19.38 -2.91 -20.93
C LEU A 10 19.58 -3.72 -19.65
N LEU A 11 19.21 -3.15 -18.50
CA LEU A 11 19.30 -3.83 -17.21
C LEU A 11 18.41 -5.08 -17.17
N LEU A 12 17.17 -4.97 -17.63
CA LEU A 12 16.22 -6.09 -17.67
C LEU A 12 16.70 -7.18 -18.63
N LEU A 13 17.23 -6.81 -19.81
CA LEU A 13 17.87 -7.78 -20.72
C LEU A 13 19.10 -8.44 -20.09
N ALA A 14 19.91 -7.72 -19.32
CA ALA A 14 21.04 -8.29 -18.62
C ALA A 14 20.58 -9.35 -17.60
N VAL A 15 19.51 -9.10 -16.85
CA VAL A 15 18.92 -10.10 -15.93
C VAL A 15 18.44 -11.35 -16.68
N ILE A 16 17.79 -11.17 -17.83
CA ILE A 16 17.35 -12.29 -18.67
C ILE A 16 18.56 -13.07 -19.22
N ALA A 17 19.60 -12.38 -19.69
CA ALA A 17 20.84 -12.98 -20.18
C ALA A 17 21.59 -13.76 -19.09
N LEU A 18 21.62 -13.25 -17.86
CA LEU A 18 22.16 -13.98 -16.70
C LEU A 18 21.36 -15.25 -16.41
N GLY A 19 20.03 -15.21 -16.57
CA GLY A 19 19.16 -16.39 -16.48
C GLY A 19 19.51 -17.45 -17.52
N LEU A 20 19.63 -17.04 -18.79
CA LEU A 20 20.08 -17.90 -19.89
C LEU A 20 21.46 -18.51 -19.63
N TRP A 21 22.43 -17.69 -19.22
CA TRP A 21 23.79 -18.16 -18.90
C TRP A 21 23.78 -19.16 -17.73
N GLY A 22 23.01 -18.88 -16.68
CA GLY A 22 22.83 -19.79 -15.55
C GLY A 22 22.16 -21.10 -15.95
N GLY A 23 21.22 -21.06 -16.91
CA GLY A 23 20.61 -22.24 -17.51
C GLY A 23 21.60 -23.08 -18.32
N TRP A 24 22.41 -22.44 -19.16
CA TRP A 24 23.47 -23.10 -19.93
C TRP A 24 24.54 -23.78 -19.06
N ARG A 25 24.88 -23.18 -17.91
CA ARG A 25 25.85 -23.74 -16.96
C ARG A 25 25.29 -24.92 -16.16
N ARG A 26 24.03 -24.86 -15.75
CA ARG A 26 23.39 -25.88 -14.89
C ARG A 26 22.71 -27.00 -15.67
N GLY A 27 22.31 -26.71 -16.91
CA GLY A 27 21.59 -27.61 -17.79
C GLY A 27 20.10 -27.72 -17.49
N PHE A 28 19.40 -28.42 -18.38
CA PHE A 28 17.95 -28.56 -18.39
C PHE A 28 17.40 -29.20 -17.13
N ILE A 29 17.98 -30.34 -16.71
CA ILE A 29 17.40 -31.10 -15.59
C ILE A 29 17.39 -30.25 -14.31
N ALA A 30 18.53 -29.63 -13.97
CA ALA A 30 18.64 -28.75 -12.81
C ALA A 30 17.75 -27.50 -12.92
N GLY A 31 17.68 -26.90 -14.12
CA GLY A 31 16.81 -25.76 -14.38
C GLY A 31 15.32 -26.09 -14.22
N ALA A 32 14.88 -27.19 -14.83
CA ALA A 32 13.49 -27.66 -14.78
C ALA A 32 13.06 -27.97 -13.33
N VAL A 33 13.90 -28.67 -12.56
CA VAL A 33 13.59 -28.92 -11.15
C VAL A 33 13.57 -27.63 -10.34
N SER A 34 14.47 -26.67 -10.62
CA SER A 34 14.42 -25.37 -9.93
C SER A 34 13.09 -24.63 -10.17
N LEU A 35 12.56 -24.68 -11.40
CA LEU A 35 11.26 -24.11 -11.73
C LEU A 35 10.11 -24.86 -11.06
N LEU A 36 10.15 -26.19 -11.06
CA LEU A 36 9.15 -27.01 -10.37
C LEU A 36 9.14 -26.72 -8.87
N VAL A 37 10.31 -26.62 -8.23
CA VAL A 37 10.44 -26.26 -6.81
C VAL A 37 9.84 -24.88 -6.55
N LEU A 38 10.13 -23.88 -7.41
CA LEU A 38 9.57 -22.54 -7.29
C LEU A 38 8.04 -22.57 -7.40
N ALA A 39 7.50 -23.23 -8.42
CA ALA A 39 6.06 -23.32 -8.66
C ALA A 39 5.34 -24.02 -7.51
N MET A 40 5.86 -25.17 -7.06
CA MET A 40 5.30 -25.92 -5.94
C MET A 40 5.36 -25.14 -4.62
N ALA A 41 6.44 -24.41 -4.37
CA ALA A 41 6.55 -23.56 -3.19
C ALA A 41 5.54 -22.40 -3.22
N LEU A 42 5.35 -21.74 -4.37
CA LEU A 42 4.34 -20.69 -4.53
C LEU A 42 2.92 -21.24 -4.31
N LEU A 43 2.58 -22.36 -4.94
CA LEU A 43 1.26 -22.99 -4.80
C LEU A 43 0.99 -23.42 -3.34
N ALA A 44 1.96 -24.05 -2.69
CA ALA A 44 1.83 -24.43 -1.29
C ALA A 44 1.64 -23.22 -0.37
N SER A 45 2.30 -22.10 -0.67
CA SER A 45 2.17 -20.86 0.11
C SER A 45 0.82 -20.19 -0.10
N LEU A 46 0.34 -20.11 -1.35
CA LEU A 46 -0.99 -19.60 -1.69
C LEU A 46 -2.11 -20.43 -1.08
N TRP A 47 -1.92 -21.74 -0.94
CA TRP A 47 -2.91 -22.61 -0.32
C TRP A 47 -2.82 -22.56 1.22
N GLY A 48 -1.62 -22.57 1.78
CA GLY A 48 -1.38 -22.73 3.21
C GLY A 48 -1.37 -21.45 4.04
N TYR A 49 -1.24 -20.26 3.44
CA TYR A 49 -1.04 -19.02 4.21
C TYR A 49 -2.18 -18.74 5.20
N ARG A 50 -3.43 -19.11 4.89
CA ARG A 50 -4.57 -18.90 5.79
C ARG A 50 -4.45 -19.72 7.07
N GLY A 51 -4.10 -21.01 6.95
CA GLY A 51 -3.85 -21.87 8.10
C GLY A 51 -2.64 -21.42 8.91
N GLY A 52 -1.54 -21.07 8.22
CA GLY A 52 -0.35 -20.53 8.85
C GLY A 52 -0.61 -19.20 9.59
N ALA A 53 -1.45 -18.32 9.04
CA ALA A 53 -1.85 -17.07 9.66
C ALA A 53 -2.63 -17.31 10.95
N GLY A 54 -3.58 -18.26 10.96
CA GLY A 54 -4.33 -18.63 12.15
C GLY A 54 -3.42 -19.15 13.27
N LEU A 55 -2.42 -19.97 12.93
CA LEU A 55 -1.40 -20.42 13.90
C LEU A 55 -0.55 -19.26 14.42
N LEU A 56 -0.07 -18.38 13.54
CA LEU A 56 0.71 -17.21 13.95
C LEU A 56 -0.11 -16.30 14.87
N GLN A 57 -1.39 -16.10 14.62
CA GLN A 57 -2.24 -15.29 15.49
C GLN A 57 -2.47 -15.94 16.85
N ALA A 58 -2.57 -17.27 16.92
CA ALA A 58 -2.74 -17.99 18.18
C ALA A 58 -1.50 -17.90 19.10
N TYR A 59 -0.30 -17.99 18.52
CA TYR A 59 0.95 -18.00 19.30
C TYR A 59 1.66 -16.64 19.38
N LEU A 60 1.46 -15.77 18.38
CA LEU A 60 2.10 -14.47 18.23
C LEU A 60 1.06 -13.41 17.82
N PRO A 61 0.07 -13.12 18.67
CA PRO A 61 -1.01 -12.17 18.36
C PRO A 61 -0.50 -10.76 18.02
N ALA A 62 0.69 -10.40 18.51
CA ALA A 62 1.36 -9.13 18.20
C ALA A 62 1.66 -8.89 16.70
N ILE A 63 1.68 -9.96 15.88
CA ILE A 63 1.89 -9.84 14.44
C ILE A 63 0.64 -9.24 13.75
N GLY A 64 -0.56 -9.49 14.29
CA GLY A 64 -1.82 -8.92 13.81
C GLY A 64 -2.06 -9.13 12.31
N VAL A 65 -2.30 -8.04 11.59
CA VAL A 65 -2.57 -8.00 10.14
C VAL A 65 -1.41 -8.51 9.27
N TRP A 66 -0.20 -8.57 9.83
CA TRP A 66 0.97 -9.13 9.13
C TRP A 66 1.04 -10.65 9.17
N ALA A 67 0.10 -11.33 9.86
CA ALA A 67 0.14 -12.77 10.03
C ALA A 67 0.05 -13.52 8.69
N ALA A 68 -0.82 -13.08 7.77
CA ALA A 68 -0.96 -13.69 6.45
C ALA A 68 0.30 -13.51 5.57
N PRO A 69 0.87 -12.30 5.40
CA PRO A 69 2.15 -12.11 4.71
C PRO A 69 3.30 -12.94 5.29
N VAL A 70 3.44 -12.95 6.61
CA VAL A 70 4.53 -13.67 7.29
C VAL A 70 4.34 -15.17 7.12
N ALA A 71 3.12 -15.70 7.29
CA ALA A 71 2.81 -17.10 7.05
C ALA A 71 3.14 -17.52 5.62
N PHE A 72 2.74 -16.71 4.63
CA PHE A 72 3.05 -16.96 3.22
C PHE A 72 4.56 -17.06 2.99
N ILE A 73 5.34 -16.11 3.50
CA ILE A 73 6.80 -16.10 3.35
C ILE A 73 7.45 -17.30 4.04
N LEU A 74 7.01 -17.62 5.27
CA LEU A 74 7.56 -18.75 6.03
C LEU A 74 7.28 -20.09 5.34
N ILE A 75 6.04 -20.31 4.87
CA ILE A 75 5.67 -21.50 4.12
C ILE A 75 6.48 -21.58 2.82
N PHE A 76 6.60 -20.47 2.09
CA PHE A 76 7.37 -20.42 0.86
C PHE A 76 8.83 -20.83 1.08
N ILE A 77 9.49 -20.25 2.08
CA ILE A 77 10.88 -20.57 2.43
C ILE A 77 11.00 -22.03 2.85
N LEU A 78 10.14 -22.49 3.77
CA LEU A 78 10.17 -23.86 4.29
C LEU A 78 10.00 -24.89 3.17
N VAL A 79 8.96 -24.75 2.35
CA VAL A 79 8.66 -25.68 1.26
C VAL A 79 9.79 -25.65 0.23
N ARG A 80 10.30 -24.47 -0.11
CA ARG A 80 11.42 -24.33 -1.06
C ARG A 80 12.70 -25.00 -0.56
N VAL A 81 13.03 -24.86 0.72
CA VAL A 81 14.19 -25.52 1.33
C VAL A 81 14.01 -27.04 1.34
N LEU A 82 12.84 -27.54 1.76
CA LEU A 82 12.55 -28.98 1.81
C LEU A 82 12.59 -29.62 0.43
N LEU A 83 11.90 -29.03 -0.56
CA LEU A 83 11.89 -29.53 -1.93
C LEU A 83 13.26 -29.37 -2.60
N GLY A 84 14.01 -28.30 -2.30
CA GLY A 84 15.37 -28.11 -2.77
C GLY A 84 16.34 -29.16 -2.22
N ALA A 85 16.24 -29.47 -0.92
CA ALA A 85 17.02 -30.53 -0.30
C ALA A 85 16.68 -31.90 -0.90
N LEU A 86 15.40 -32.20 -1.09
CA LEU A 86 14.95 -33.42 -1.76
C LEU A 86 15.48 -33.51 -3.19
N ALA A 87 15.32 -32.43 -3.97
CA ALA A 87 15.84 -32.33 -5.32
C ALA A 87 17.33 -32.60 -5.36
N SER A 88 18.14 -31.96 -4.50
CA SER A 88 19.60 -32.15 -4.47
C SER A 88 20.01 -33.60 -4.19
N ARG A 89 19.30 -34.29 -3.28
CA ARG A 89 19.52 -35.72 -3.01
C ARG A 89 19.14 -36.62 -4.18
N LEU A 90 18.08 -36.28 -4.91
CA LEU A 90 17.69 -37.00 -6.12
C LEU A 90 18.69 -36.75 -7.26
N PHE A 91 19.18 -35.52 -7.40
CA PHE A 91 20.21 -35.14 -8.36
C PHE A 91 21.54 -35.82 -8.15
N GLY A 92 21.94 -36.05 -6.90
CA GLY A 92 23.16 -36.81 -6.59
C GLY A 92 23.16 -38.24 -7.12
N ARG A 93 21.99 -38.79 -7.52
CA ARG A 93 21.87 -40.12 -8.14
C ARG A 93 21.97 -40.11 -9.67
N VAL A 94 21.96 -38.93 -10.29
CA VAL A 94 22.06 -38.80 -11.75
C VAL A 94 23.55 -38.84 -12.17
N PRO A 95 23.92 -39.67 -13.17
CA PRO A 95 25.32 -39.78 -13.60
C PRO A 95 25.90 -38.43 -14.04
N ALA A 96 27.15 -38.15 -13.65
CA ALA A 96 27.86 -36.91 -13.99
C ALA A 96 27.93 -36.63 -15.51
N GLY A 97 27.91 -37.68 -16.34
CA GLY A 97 27.88 -37.57 -17.80
C GLY A 97 26.59 -36.93 -18.35
N ALA A 98 25.44 -37.20 -17.73
CA ALA A 98 24.16 -36.60 -18.14
C ALA A 98 24.13 -35.09 -17.86
N HIS A 99 24.82 -34.64 -16.80
CA HIS A 99 24.93 -33.22 -16.47
C HIS A 99 25.82 -32.44 -17.45
N ARG A 100 26.88 -33.07 -17.97
CA ARG A 100 27.87 -32.42 -18.84
C ARG A 100 27.54 -32.48 -20.33
N HIS A 101 26.52 -33.26 -20.70
CA HIS A 101 26.12 -33.44 -22.10
C HIS A 101 25.70 -32.12 -22.76
N GLY A 102 26.15 -31.88 -23.99
CA GLY A 102 25.87 -30.64 -24.73
C GLY A 102 24.37 -30.35 -24.90
N VAL A 103 23.57 -31.39 -25.15
CA VAL A 103 22.10 -31.27 -25.26
C VAL A 103 21.47 -30.84 -23.93
N ASN A 104 21.94 -31.34 -22.79
CA ASN A 104 21.44 -30.91 -21.49
C ASN A 104 21.74 -29.42 -21.24
N ARG A 105 22.93 -28.95 -21.63
CA ARG A 105 23.30 -27.53 -21.51
C ARG A 105 22.47 -26.64 -22.42
N PHE A 106 22.30 -27.05 -23.68
CA PHE A 106 21.50 -26.32 -24.66
C PHE A 106 20.03 -26.24 -24.26
N LEU A 107 19.41 -27.36 -23.91
CA LEU A 107 18.04 -27.38 -23.40
C LEU A 107 17.90 -26.59 -22.08
N GLY A 108 18.98 -26.47 -21.31
CA GLY A 108 19.06 -25.65 -20.09
C GLY A 108 18.78 -24.16 -20.31
N LEU A 109 18.92 -23.66 -21.54
CA LEU A 109 18.55 -22.28 -21.88
C LEU A 109 17.06 -22.02 -21.64
N ALA A 110 16.17 -22.97 -21.91
CA ALA A 110 14.72 -22.78 -21.74
C ALA A 110 14.31 -22.53 -20.28
N PRO A 111 14.63 -23.40 -19.30
CA PRO A 111 14.32 -23.11 -17.90
C PRO A 111 15.13 -21.93 -17.34
N GLY A 112 16.33 -21.68 -17.87
CA GLY A 112 17.13 -20.49 -17.55
C GLY A 112 16.44 -19.19 -17.98
N LEU A 113 15.87 -19.17 -19.18
CA LEU A 113 15.08 -18.05 -19.70
C LEU A 113 13.86 -17.79 -18.84
N ALA A 114 13.08 -18.83 -18.51
CA ALA A 114 11.89 -18.68 -17.67
C ALA A 114 12.23 -18.08 -16.30
N LEU A 115 13.29 -18.56 -15.65
CA LEU A 115 13.75 -18.00 -14.37
C LEU A 115 14.25 -16.56 -14.53
N GLY A 116 14.97 -16.27 -15.62
CA GLY A 116 15.43 -14.92 -15.95
C GLY A 116 14.27 -13.95 -16.15
N LEU A 117 13.22 -14.37 -16.85
CA LEU A 117 11.99 -13.59 -17.06
C LEU A 117 11.25 -13.32 -15.75
N VAL A 118 11.12 -14.30 -14.87
CA VAL A 118 10.52 -14.10 -13.53
C VAL A 118 11.31 -13.07 -12.74
N ASN A 119 12.65 -13.19 -12.70
CA ASN A 119 13.50 -12.24 -11.99
C ASN A 119 13.43 -10.82 -12.59
N ALA A 120 13.39 -10.72 -13.93
CA ALA A 120 13.25 -9.45 -14.61
C ALA A 120 11.87 -8.82 -14.37
N ALA A 121 10.80 -9.60 -14.32
CA ALA A 121 9.45 -9.13 -13.99
C ALA A 121 9.36 -8.59 -12.55
N ILE A 122 9.97 -9.31 -11.59
CA ILE A 122 10.05 -8.82 -10.19
C ILE A 122 10.84 -7.50 -10.13
N LEU A 123 11.98 -7.42 -10.80
CA LEU A 123 12.78 -6.19 -10.85
C LEU A 123 12.00 -5.05 -11.51
N ALA A 124 11.31 -5.29 -12.62
CA ALA A 124 10.47 -4.31 -13.30
C ALA A 124 9.36 -3.79 -12.38
N LEU A 125 8.65 -4.68 -11.67
CA LEU A 125 7.62 -4.31 -10.72
C LEU A 125 8.18 -3.44 -9.58
N LEU A 126 9.34 -3.81 -9.02
CA LEU A 126 10.01 -3.02 -7.98
C LEU A 126 10.40 -1.62 -8.49
N LEU A 127 10.95 -1.53 -9.71
CA LEU A 127 11.34 -0.25 -10.31
C LEU A 127 10.14 0.66 -10.61
N LEU A 128 8.97 0.08 -10.94
CA LEU A 128 7.76 0.83 -11.24
C LEU A 128 6.98 1.28 -9.98
N THR A 129 7.08 0.50 -8.90
CA THR A 129 6.28 0.70 -7.68
C THR A 129 7.05 1.44 -6.59
N LEU A 130 8.36 1.27 -6.48
CA LEU A 130 9.16 1.91 -5.45
C LEU A 130 9.51 3.36 -5.84
N PRO A 131 9.37 4.34 -4.92
CA PRO A 131 9.81 5.71 -5.14
C PRO A 131 11.34 5.78 -5.04
N LEU A 132 12.02 5.43 -6.13
CA LEU A 132 13.46 5.53 -6.29
C LEU A 132 13.86 6.95 -6.73
N VAL A 133 15.17 7.16 -6.96
CA VAL A 133 15.69 8.42 -7.49
C VAL A 133 14.98 8.79 -8.80
N ASP A 134 14.62 10.07 -8.97
CA ASP A 134 13.75 10.56 -10.05
C ASP A 134 14.13 10.04 -11.44
N ARG A 135 15.43 9.98 -11.75
CA ARG A 135 15.95 9.47 -13.02
C ARG A 135 15.60 8.00 -13.28
N LEU A 136 15.68 7.14 -12.26
CA LEU A 136 15.36 5.72 -12.36
C LEU A 136 13.85 5.52 -12.48
N THR A 137 13.07 6.26 -11.71
CA THR A 137 11.61 6.21 -11.75
C THR A 137 11.05 6.63 -13.11
N ILE A 138 11.58 7.71 -13.70
CA ILE A 138 11.21 8.17 -15.05
C ILE A 138 11.61 7.12 -16.09
N ALA A 139 12.86 6.65 -16.06
CA ALA A 139 13.33 5.66 -17.03
C ALA A 139 12.59 4.32 -16.95
N ALA A 140 12.19 3.87 -15.76
CA ALA A 140 11.40 2.66 -15.59
C ALA A 140 9.99 2.81 -16.19
N ARG A 141 9.35 3.97 -16.00
CA ARG A 141 8.02 4.26 -16.57
C ARG A 141 8.05 4.39 -18.10
N GLU A 142 9.16 4.89 -18.65
CA GLU A 142 9.36 5.03 -20.10
C GLU A 142 9.89 3.75 -20.77
N SER A 143 10.27 2.72 -20.00
CA SER A 143 10.82 1.47 -20.51
C SER A 143 9.72 0.60 -21.15
N GLN A 144 9.97 0.16 -22.39
CA GLN A 144 9.06 -0.75 -23.10
C GLN A 144 9.04 -2.15 -22.46
N LEU A 145 10.21 -2.66 -22.04
CA LEU A 145 10.31 -3.98 -21.43
C LEU A 145 9.72 -4.00 -20.03
N ALA A 146 9.91 -2.94 -19.24
CA ALA A 146 9.34 -2.86 -17.89
C ALA A 146 7.82 -3.01 -17.92
N GLY A 147 7.12 -2.24 -18.77
CA GLY A 147 5.67 -2.34 -18.92
C GLY A 147 5.21 -3.73 -19.38
N ARG A 148 5.91 -4.35 -20.34
CA ARG A 148 5.57 -5.69 -20.85
C ARG A 148 5.83 -6.80 -19.84
N LEU A 149 6.89 -6.71 -19.06
CA LEU A 149 7.24 -7.70 -18.03
C LEU A 149 6.38 -7.54 -16.78
N ALA A 150 5.90 -6.32 -16.49
CA ALA A 150 4.99 -6.05 -15.38
C ALA A 150 3.55 -6.51 -15.65
N ALA A 151 3.07 -6.52 -16.90
CA ALA A 151 1.69 -6.92 -17.19
C ALA A 151 1.34 -8.36 -16.74
N PRO A 152 2.16 -9.40 -16.98
CA PRO A 152 1.95 -10.72 -16.37
C PRO A 152 2.05 -10.72 -14.83
N ALA A 153 2.75 -9.74 -14.25
CA ALA A 153 2.86 -9.60 -12.80
C ALA A 153 1.57 -9.04 -12.18
N GLU A 154 0.71 -8.33 -12.92
CA GLU A 154 -0.62 -7.91 -12.45
C GLU A 154 -1.55 -9.10 -12.17
N TRP A 155 -1.46 -10.16 -13.01
CA TRP A 155 -2.15 -11.42 -12.73
C TRP A 155 -1.65 -12.04 -11.41
N LEU A 156 -0.33 -12.03 -11.19
CA LEU A 156 0.25 -12.53 -9.93
C LEU A 156 -0.16 -11.65 -8.75
N GLU A 157 -0.19 -10.31 -8.92
CA GLU A 157 -0.68 -9.36 -7.93
C GLU A 157 -2.12 -9.67 -7.53
N SER A 158 -3.02 -9.96 -8.48
CA SER A 158 -4.40 -10.32 -8.16
C SER A 158 -4.53 -11.56 -7.26
N HIS A 159 -3.59 -12.52 -7.39
CA HIS A 159 -3.56 -13.74 -6.58
C HIS A 159 -2.84 -13.54 -5.23
N LEU A 160 -1.87 -12.63 -5.18
CA LEU A 160 -1.16 -12.27 -3.96
C LEU A 160 -1.90 -11.22 -3.13
N ARG A 161 -2.77 -10.41 -3.73
CA ARG A 161 -3.53 -9.34 -3.06
C ARG A 161 -4.21 -9.84 -1.78
N PRO A 162 -4.95 -10.97 -1.78
CA PRO A 162 -5.58 -11.47 -0.55
C PRO A 162 -4.60 -11.82 0.58
N VAL A 163 -3.32 -12.06 0.26
CA VAL A 163 -2.27 -12.33 1.25
C VAL A 163 -1.80 -11.03 1.91
N PHE A 164 -1.75 -9.92 1.17
CA PHE A 164 -1.12 -8.67 1.61
C PHE A 164 -2.10 -7.50 1.81
N GLU A 165 -3.36 -7.61 1.39
CA GLU A 165 -4.34 -6.51 1.38
C GLU A 165 -4.54 -5.84 2.74
N ASP A 166 -4.76 -6.63 3.79
CA ASP A 166 -4.95 -6.11 5.15
C ASP A 166 -3.68 -5.43 5.69
N ALA A 167 -2.52 -6.03 5.42
CA ALA A 167 -1.23 -5.50 5.83
C ALA A 167 -0.89 -4.20 5.08
N VAL A 168 -1.12 -4.15 3.77
CA VAL A 168 -0.91 -2.97 2.94
C VAL A 168 -1.86 -1.85 3.36
N THR A 169 -3.15 -2.14 3.55
CA THR A 169 -4.14 -1.16 4.00
C THR A 169 -3.81 -0.58 5.38
N SER A 170 -3.39 -1.44 6.31
CA SER A 170 -2.96 -1.04 7.66
C SER A 170 -1.64 -0.25 7.66
N THR A 171 -0.73 -0.55 6.74
CA THR A 171 0.55 0.15 6.59
C THR A 171 0.41 1.49 5.88
N LEU A 172 -0.51 1.59 4.92
CA LEU A 172 -0.94 2.84 4.30
C LEU A 172 -1.64 3.77 5.29
N GLY A 173 -1.96 3.28 6.50
CA GLY A 173 -2.25 4.09 7.68
C GLY A 173 -3.47 4.98 7.53
N ARG A 174 -4.48 4.55 6.76
CA ARG A 174 -5.67 5.36 6.45
C ARG A 174 -6.87 4.88 7.27
N LEU A 175 -7.23 5.62 8.31
CA LEU A 175 -8.51 5.45 9.00
C LEU A 175 -9.49 6.56 8.57
N ILE A 176 -10.71 6.15 8.22
CA ILE A 176 -11.80 7.02 7.76
C ILE A 176 -13.09 6.48 8.39
N VAL A 177 -13.87 7.33 9.06
CA VAL A 177 -15.16 6.97 9.70
C VAL A 177 -16.29 7.74 9.05
N THR A 178 -17.41 7.10 8.73
CA THR A 178 -18.47 7.73 7.90
C THR A 178 -19.09 8.97 8.59
N PRO A 179 -19.33 10.09 7.89
CA PRO A 179 -19.93 11.28 8.48
C PRO A 179 -21.29 11.00 9.12
N GLY A 180 -21.49 11.51 10.33
CA GLY A 180 -22.72 11.32 11.11
C GLY A 180 -22.87 9.94 11.77
N SER A 181 -21.89 9.03 11.59
CA SER A 181 -21.85 7.78 12.33
C SER A 181 -21.44 7.99 13.79
N ARG A 182 -21.85 7.07 14.67
CA ARG A 182 -21.35 6.96 16.05
C ARG A 182 -20.26 5.90 16.19
N GLU A 183 -19.70 5.46 15.06
CA GLU A 183 -18.64 4.47 15.04
C GLU A 183 -17.39 5.04 15.70
N ARG A 184 -16.71 4.22 16.51
CA ARG A 184 -15.49 4.58 17.21
C ARG A 184 -14.44 3.50 16.99
N ILE A 185 -13.26 3.93 16.58
CA ILE A 185 -12.07 3.08 16.52
C ILE A 185 -11.16 3.48 17.67
N ASP A 186 -10.80 2.52 18.53
CA ASP A 186 -9.79 2.73 19.55
C ASP A 186 -8.40 2.60 18.93
N LEU A 187 -7.59 3.65 19.10
CA LEU A 187 -6.23 3.68 18.59
C LEU A 187 -5.30 2.97 19.59
N PRO A 188 -4.38 2.11 19.14
CA PRO A 188 -3.44 1.42 20.03
C PRO A 188 -2.30 2.34 20.52
N PHE A 189 -2.47 3.66 20.39
CA PHE A 189 -1.50 4.68 20.74
C PHE A 189 -2.19 6.00 21.09
N ASN A 190 -1.45 6.86 21.77
CA ASN A 190 -1.88 8.21 22.12
C ASN A 190 -0.73 9.18 21.84
N VAL A 191 -1.07 10.39 21.40
CA VAL A 191 -0.12 11.49 21.19
C VAL A 191 -0.63 12.70 21.99
N LYS A 192 0.02 13.00 23.12
CA LYS A 192 -0.48 14.02 24.07
C LYS A 192 -0.34 15.46 23.57
N GLN A 193 0.67 15.74 22.75
CA GLN A 193 0.97 17.10 22.26
C GLN A 193 1.35 17.03 20.78
N ALA A 194 0.43 16.58 19.93
CA ALA A 194 0.62 16.67 18.49
C ALA A 194 0.59 18.16 18.07
N PRO A 195 1.64 18.71 17.43
CA PRO A 195 1.62 20.10 16.99
C PRO A 195 0.63 20.27 15.81
N PRO A 196 -0.14 21.36 15.76
CA PRO A 196 -0.91 21.71 14.58
C PRO A 196 0.02 22.09 13.43
N ARG A 197 -0.41 21.85 12.18
CA ARG A 197 0.34 22.12 10.95
C ARG A 197 -0.43 23.08 10.03
N PRO A 198 -0.41 24.40 10.29
CA PRO A 198 -1.19 25.39 9.53
C PRO A 198 -0.89 25.38 8.03
N GLU A 199 0.35 25.07 7.64
CA GLU A 199 0.75 24.94 6.25
C GLU A 199 0.07 23.75 5.55
N LEU A 200 -0.18 22.66 6.28
CA LEU A 200 -0.90 21.49 5.76
C LEU A 200 -2.41 21.74 5.73
N GLU A 201 -2.95 22.53 6.65
CA GLU A 201 -4.36 22.97 6.62
C GLU A 201 -4.64 23.80 5.36
N ALA A 202 -3.78 24.78 5.05
CA ALA A 202 -3.88 25.59 3.84
C ALA A 202 -3.74 24.72 2.57
N ARG A 203 -2.82 23.75 2.58
CA ARG A 203 -2.64 22.82 1.46
C ARG A 203 -3.84 21.90 1.26
N MET A 204 -4.44 21.40 2.34
CA MET A 204 -5.67 20.59 2.29
C MET A 204 -6.84 21.41 1.73
N LEU A 205 -6.98 22.68 2.13
CA LEU A 205 -7.98 23.58 1.53
C LEU A 205 -7.77 23.73 0.02
N GLY A 206 -6.51 23.86 -0.41
CA GLY A 206 -6.16 23.88 -1.83
C GLY A 206 -6.63 22.63 -2.58
N LEU A 207 -6.35 21.43 -2.04
CA LEU A 207 -6.78 20.16 -2.62
C LEU A 207 -8.32 20.06 -2.69
N VAL A 208 -9.02 20.42 -1.61
CA VAL A 208 -10.49 20.47 -1.55
C VAL A 208 -11.07 21.43 -2.61
N ASN A 209 -10.50 22.63 -2.74
CA ASN A 209 -10.96 23.61 -3.71
C ASN A 209 -10.66 23.21 -5.16
N GLN A 210 -9.58 22.45 -5.42
CA GLN A 210 -9.35 21.85 -6.73
C GLN A 210 -10.46 20.87 -7.10
N GLU A 211 -10.91 20.01 -6.18
CA GLU A 211 -12.00 19.07 -6.42
C GLU A 211 -13.35 19.77 -6.66
N ARG A 212 -13.59 20.90 -5.98
CA ARG A 212 -14.77 21.75 -6.18
C ARG A 212 -14.72 22.46 -7.52
N ALA A 213 -13.58 23.05 -7.89
CA ALA A 213 -13.38 23.73 -9.17
C ALA A 213 -13.60 22.79 -10.37
N ARG A 214 -13.13 21.53 -10.29
CA ARG A 214 -13.39 20.51 -11.33
C ARG A 214 -14.87 20.24 -11.59
N ARG A 215 -15.75 20.64 -10.66
CA ARG A 215 -17.21 20.44 -10.73
C ARG A 215 -17.97 21.76 -10.84
N GLY A 216 -17.29 22.88 -11.10
CA GLY A 216 -17.90 24.20 -11.22
C GLY A 216 -18.48 24.73 -9.90
N LEU A 217 -18.06 24.19 -8.75
CA LEU A 217 -18.53 24.65 -7.44
C LEU A 217 -17.70 25.83 -6.94
N PRO A 218 -18.30 26.80 -6.22
CA PRO A 218 -17.56 27.88 -5.59
C PRO A 218 -16.51 27.36 -4.60
N ALA A 219 -15.35 28.00 -4.54
CA ALA A 219 -14.31 27.68 -3.57
C ALA A 219 -14.80 27.92 -2.14
N LEU A 220 -14.45 27.01 -1.23
CA LEU A 220 -14.63 27.22 0.21
C LEU A 220 -13.62 28.24 0.71
N GLN A 221 -14.08 29.12 1.58
CA GLN A 221 -13.22 30.06 2.31
C GLN A 221 -12.72 29.43 3.62
N PRO A 222 -11.46 29.70 4.02
CA PRO A 222 -10.99 29.27 5.33
C PRO A 222 -11.81 29.95 6.42
N ASP A 223 -12.11 29.19 7.47
CA ASP A 223 -12.92 29.65 8.59
C ASP A 223 -12.10 29.75 9.87
N PRO A 224 -11.74 30.97 10.32
CA PRO A 224 -10.94 31.14 11.53
C PRO A 224 -11.69 30.76 12.81
N ASP A 225 -13.03 30.71 12.81
CA ASP A 225 -13.82 30.32 13.98
C ASP A 225 -13.92 28.79 14.10
N LEU A 226 -14.01 28.08 12.97
CA LEU A 226 -14.07 26.62 12.95
C LEU A 226 -12.70 25.94 13.00
N THR A 227 -11.63 26.63 12.61
CA THR A 227 -10.26 26.05 12.63
C THR A 227 -9.83 25.62 14.05
N PRO A 228 -10.03 26.42 15.11
CA PRO A 228 -9.78 25.98 16.49
C PRO A 228 -10.61 24.77 16.89
N VAL A 229 -11.88 24.69 16.48
CA VAL A 229 -12.77 23.54 16.76
C VAL A 229 -12.22 22.27 16.13
N ALA A 230 -11.83 22.33 14.85
CA ALA A 230 -11.25 21.21 14.12
C ALA A 230 -9.91 20.77 14.73
N ARG A 231 -9.05 21.72 15.10
CA ARG A 231 -7.77 21.41 15.75
C ARG A 231 -7.96 20.76 17.12
N ALA A 232 -8.89 21.27 17.92
CA ALA A 232 -9.20 20.74 19.25
C ALA A 232 -9.67 19.28 19.15
N HIS A 233 -10.55 18.95 18.20
CA HIS A 233 -11.03 17.58 18.02
C HIS A 233 -9.93 16.63 17.55
N SER A 234 -9.11 17.04 16.57
CA SER A 234 -7.95 16.25 16.15
C SER A 234 -6.94 16.03 17.30
N ALA A 235 -6.72 17.03 18.14
CA ALA A 235 -5.87 16.90 19.31
C ALA A 235 -6.46 15.96 20.38
N ASP A 236 -7.78 16.03 20.60
CA ASP A 236 -8.49 15.15 21.54
C ASP A 236 -8.42 13.67 21.12
N MET A 237 -8.70 13.39 19.83
CA MET A 237 -8.58 12.06 19.23
C MET A 237 -7.19 11.45 19.46
N PHE A 238 -6.14 12.22 19.24
CA PHE A 238 -4.78 11.77 19.53
C PHE A 238 -4.49 11.63 21.02
N ALA A 239 -4.88 12.60 21.85
CA ALA A 239 -4.55 12.61 23.27
C ALA A 239 -5.22 11.45 24.03
N ARG A 240 -6.43 11.09 23.62
CA ARG A 240 -7.27 10.03 24.24
C ARG A 240 -7.27 8.72 23.47
N GLY A 241 -6.64 8.65 22.28
CA GLY A 241 -6.40 7.41 21.57
C GLY A 241 -7.68 6.83 20.96
N TYR A 242 -8.47 7.67 20.29
CA TYR A 242 -9.67 7.23 19.60
C TYR A 242 -9.82 7.96 18.25
N PHE A 243 -10.62 7.41 17.35
CA PHE A 243 -10.97 8.03 16.09
C PHE A 243 -12.49 7.91 15.87
N SER A 244 -13.21 9.02 16.02
CA SER A 244 -14.67 9.09 15.93
C SER A 244 -15.17 10.53 15.77
N HIS A 245 -16.37 10.69 15.18
CA HIS A 245 -17.11 11.96 15.16
C HIS A 245 -17.62 12.36 16.55
N VAL A 246 -17.93 11.37 17.40
CA VAL A 246 -18.44 11.58 18.75
C VAL A 246 -17.31 11.34 19.75
N SER A 247 -16.98 12.34 20.55
CA SER A 247 -15.96 12.22 21.59
C SER A 247 -16.44 11.24 22.68
N PRO A 248 -15.55 10.55 23.42
CA PRO A 248 -15.98 9.56 24.40
C PRO A 248 -16.83 10.09 25.57
N ASP A 249 -16.90 11.40 25.75
CA ASP A 249 -17.79 12.14 26.65
C ASP A 249 -19.17 12.45 26.03
N GLY A 250 -19.40 12.03 24.78
CA GLY A 250 -20.67 12.13 24.07
C GLY A 250 -20.84 13.37 23.18
N SER A 251 -19.87 14.30 23.18
CA SER A 251 -19.93 15.51 22.36
C SER A 251 -19.83 15.17 20.87
N ASP A 252 -20.83 15.58 20.09
CA ASP A 252 -20.83 15.46 18.64
C ASP A 252 -20.22 16.71 17.95
N PRO A 253 -20.05 16.73 16.61
CA PRO A 253 -19.49 17.90 15.92
C PRO A 253 -20.30 19.18 16.13
N PHE A 254 -21.63 19.07 16.25
CA PHE A 254 -22.53 20.21 16.42
C PHE A 254 -22.47 20.77 17.83
N ASP A 255 -22.30 19.93 18.84
CA ASP A 255 -22.00 20.34 20.21
C ASP A 255 -20.71 21.16 20.26
N ARG A 256 -19.63 20.68 19.62
CA ARG A 256 -18.34 21.38 19.58
C ARG A 256 -18.44 22.74 18.90
N ILE A 257 -19.18 22.85 17.79
CA ILE A 257 -19.41 24.12 17.09
C ILE A 257 -20.24 25.08 17.96
N ARG A 258 -21.28 24.59 18.66
CA ARG A 258 -22.10 25.40 19.58
C ARG A 258 -21.31 25.91 20.79
N GLN A 259 -20.48 25.07 21.39
CA GLN A 259 -19.61 25.45 22.51
C GLN A 259 -18.64 26.56 22.13
N ALA A 260 -18.16 26.56 20.88
CA ALA A 260 -17.35 27.62 20.32
C ALA A 260 -18.16 28.87 19.90
N GLN A 261 -19.49 28.89 20.15
CA GLN A 261 -20.41 29.99 19.82
C GLN A 261 -20.45 30.36 18.33
N VAL A 262 -20.11 29.41 17.46
CA VAL A 262 -20.07 29.62 16.01
C VAL A 262 -21.46 29.38 15.42
N ARG A 263 -21.99 30.39 14.69
CA ARG A 263 -23.30 30.30 14.03
C ARG A 263 -23.22 29.52 12.71
N TYR A 264 -24.21 28.68 12.47
CA TYR A 264 -24.42 27.94 11.22
C TYR A 264 -25.90 27.56 11.06
N LEU A 265 -26.37 27.38 9.82
CA LEU A 265 -27.67 26.76 9.52
C LEU A 265 -27.49 25.27 9.20
N THR A 266 -26.41 24.96 8.47
CA THR A 266 -26.00 23.60 8.17
C THR A 266 -24.50 23.46 8.40
N ALA A 267 -24.09 22.32 8.96
CA ALA A 267 -22.69 21.99 9.17
C ALA A 267 -22.44 20.52 8.84
N GLY A 268 -21.18 20.19 8.60
CA GLY A 268 -20.74 18.81 8.38
C GLY A 268 -19.31 18.61 8.88
N GLU A 269 -18.94 17.37 9.14
CA GLU A 269 -17.59 17.00 9.57
C GLU A 269 -17.05 15.85 8.73
N ASN A 270 -15.77 15.94 8.39
CA ASN A 270 -14.99 14.85 7.81
C ASN A 270 -13.76 14.58 8.67
N LEU A 271 -13.43 13.30 8.88
CA LEU A 271 -12.27 12.88 9.66
C LEU A 271 -11.38 11.97 8.81
N ALA A 272 -10.07 12.16 8.93
CA ALA A 272 -9.08 11.25 8.37
C ALA A 272 -7.86 11.13 9.28
N LEU A 273 -7.36 9.92 9.47
CA LEU A 273 -6.01 9.67 9.97
C LEU A 273 -5.23 9.02 8.83
N ALA A 274 -4.13 9.65 8.39
CA ALA A 274 -3.34 9.16 7.26
C ALA A 274 -1.84 9.44 7.42
N ARG A 275 -0.98 8.67 6.74
CA ARG A 275 0.48 8.92 6.74
C ARG A 275 0.87 10.25 6.10
N THR A 276 0.13 10.68 5.08
CA THR A 276 0.38 11.91 4.35
C THR A 276 -0.92 12.66 4.10
N LEU A 277 -0.81 13.95 3.77
CA LEU A 277 -1.95 14.82 3.51
C LEU A 277 -2.74 14.36 2.27
N GLU A 278 -2.03 13.87 1.25
CA GLU A 278 -2.59 13.34 0.01
C GLU A 278 -3.39 12.09 0.25
N LEU A 279 -2.89 11.16 1.08
CA LEU A 279 -3.61 9.94 1.45
C LEU A 279 -4.88 10.26 2.26
N ALA A 280 -4.82 11.25 3.16
CA ALA A 280 -6.00 11.73 3.87
C ALA A 280 -7.03 12.28 2.88
N HIS A 281 -6.62 13.20 1.99
CA HIS A 281 -7.51 13.80 1.00
C HIS A 281 -8.13 12.76 0.06
N GLN A 282 -7.32 11.84 -0.46
CA GLN A 282 -7.79 10.75 -1.31
C GLN A 282 -8.81 9.86 -0.58
N GLY A 283 -8.57 9.51 0.69
CA GLY A 283 -9.53 8.76 1.51
C GLY A 283 -10.87 9.44 1.67
N LEU A 284 -10.85 10.75 1.91
CA LEU A 284 -12.07 11.54 2.00
C LEU A 284 -12.81 11.59 0.65
N MET A 285 -12.11 11.66 -0.48
CA MET A 285 -12.74 11.71 -1.80
C MET A 285 -13.28 10.34 -2.27
N GLU A 286 -12.62 9.24 -1.91
CA GLU A 286 -13.10 7.90 -2.23
C GLU A 286 -14.35 7.53 -1.42
N SER A 287 -14.45 7.99 -0.18
CA SER A 287 -15.62 7.74 0.67
C SER A 287 -16.83 8.58 0.25
N PRO A 288 -17.98 7.97 -0.11
CA PRO A 288 -19.15 8.70 -0.60
C PRO A 288 -19.68 9.79 0.34
N GLY A 289 -19.76 9.52 1.65
CA GLY A 289 -20.27 10.47 2.64
C GLY A 289 -19.35 11.70 2.80
N HIS A 290 -18.04 11.46 2.90
CA HIS A 290 -17.05 12.53 3.04
C HIS A 290 -16.97 13.42 1.79
N ARG A 291 -16.95 12.77 0.62
CA ARG A 291 -17.01 13.45 -0.68
C ARG A 291 -18.28 14.29 -0.82
N ALA A 292 -19.42 13.80 -0.33
CA ALA A 292 -20.66 14.57 -0.34
C ALA A 292 -20.57 15.85 0.50
N ASN A 293 -19.85 15.84 1.63
CA ASN A 293 -19.57 17.06 2.39
C ASN A 293 -18.65 18.02 1.62
N ILE A 294 -17.52 17.53 1.10
CA ILE A 294 -16.55 18.33 0.33
C ILE A 294 -17.21 19.04 -0.86
N LEU A 295 -18.10 18.34 -1.56
CA LEU A 295 -18.76 18.80 -2.77
C LEU A 295 -20.14 19.41 -2.53
N ARG A 296 -20.55 19.61 -1.26
CA ARG A 296 -21.87 20.18 -0.98
C ARG A 296 -21.90 21.64 -1.45
N PRO A 297 -22.84 22.04 -2.33
CA PRO A 297 -22.90 23.40 -2.85
C PRO A 297 -23.27 24.44 -1.78
N THR A 298 -24.02 24.04 -0.75
CA THR A 298 -24.49 24.94 0.31
C THR A 298 -23.41 25.33 1.31
N PHE A 299 -22.27 24.63 1.34
CA PHE A 299 -21.16 25.03 2.20
C PHE A 299 -20.31 26.10 1.50
N GLY A 300 -20.03 27.17 2.24
CA GLY A 300 -19.19 28.28 1.80
C GLY A 300 -17.89 28.44 2.60
N ARG A 301 -17.82 27.83 3.79
CA ARG A 301 -16.68 27.97 4.71
C ARG A 301 -16.23 26.63 5.28
N VAL A 302 -14.95 26.52 5.60
CA VAL A 302 -14.37 25.32 6.22
C VAL A 302 -13.26 25.66 7.20
N GLY A 303 -13.34 25.09 8.41
CA GLY A 303 -12.23 25.02 9.36
C GLY A 303 -11.53 23.68 9.21
N ILE A 304 -10.20 23.68 9.09
CA ILE A 304 -9.40 22.47 8.93
C ILE A 304 -8.39 22.40 10.07
N GLY A 305 -8.36 21.29 10.80
CA GLY A 305 -7.37 21.02 11.83
C GLY A 305 -6.50 19.83 11.43
N VAL A 306 -5.20 20.08 11.20
CA VAL A 306 -4.22 19.02 10.90
C VAL A 306 -3.22 18.94 12.05
N LEU A 307 -3.18 17.81 12.75
CA LEU A 307 -2.30 17.56 13.88
C LEU A 307 -1.27 16.49 13.47
N ASP A 308 0.00 16.72 13.79
CA ASP A 308 1.08 15.81 13.44
C ASP A 308 1.41 14.83 14.57
N GLY A 309 1.05 13.56 14.38
CA GLY A 309 1.39 12.46 15.28
C GLY A 309 2.77 11.84 15.01
N GLY A 310 3.59 12.44 14.14
CA GLY A 310 4.90 11.94 13.73
C GLY A 310 4.79 10.56 13.07
N ARG A 311 5.37 9.54 13.71
CA ARG A 311 5.29 8.15 13.23
C ARG A 311 3.89 7.56 13.25
N TYR A 312 2.87 8.26 13.74
CA TYR A 312 1.47 7.82 13.73
C TYR A 312 0.64 8.49 12.64
N GLY A 313 1.22 9.45 11.89
CA GLY A 313 0.55 10.13 10.78
C GLY A 313 -0.13 11.44 11.19
N LEU A 314 -0.93 11.98 10.28
CA LEU A 314 -1.66 13.22 10.39
C LEU A 314 -3.12 12.96 10.76
N MET A 315 -3.58 13.54 11.87
CA MET A 315 -5.00 13.56 12.24
C MET A 315 -5.64 14.81 11.64
N VAL A 316 -6.60 14.61 10.76
CA VAL A 316 -7.26 15.66 9.98
C VAL A 316 -8.74 15.70 10.34
N THR A 317 -9.20 16.87 10.73
CA THR A 317 -10.63 17.19 10.90
C THR A 317 -10.98 18.33 9.95
N GLN A 318 -12.03 18.19 9.15
CA GLN A 318 -12.62 19.28 8.36
C GLN A 318 -14.03 19.55 8.88
N VAL A 319 -14.32 20.79 9.25
CA VAL A 319 -15.64 21.23 9.70
C VAL A 319 -16.17 22.26 8.72
N PHE A 320 -17.30 21.96 8.10
CA PHE A 320 -17.92 22.80 7.06
C PHE A 320 -19.10 23.57 7.64
N ARG A 321 -19.33 24.79 7.15
CA ARG A 321 -20.60 25.53 7.35
C ARG A 321 -21.01 26.31 6.09
N ASN A 322 -22.29 26.69 6.04
CA ASN A 322 -22.83 27.61 5.05
C ASN A 322 -22.40 29.07 5.29
#